data_AF-A0A5A7NXX0-F1
#
_entry.id   AF-A0A5A7NXX0-F1
#
_cell.length_a   1.000
_cell.length_b   1.000
_cell.length_c   1.000
_cell.angle_alpha   90.00
_cell.angle_beta   90.00
_cell.angle_gamma   90.00
#
_symmetry.space_group_name_H-M   'P 1'
#
loop_
_entity.id
_entity.type
_entity.pdbx_description
1 polymer ?
#
loop_
_entity_poly.entity_id
_entity_poly.type
_entity_poly.pdbx_seq_one_letter_code
_entity_poly.pdbx_strand_id
1 'polypeptide(L)'
;MALRLSSVVSSTVVCRRLPLVGAFCVLSFGLSNLCSITLSPRTGCAQSFPFVPLLRSRFGQQALVKKVHNARMEADKITVPSIVVYVTVPNKEAGKKLAESIVKEHLAACVNRVPGVESVYEWKGEIQTDSEELLIIKTRESLLEALTAHVKNNHEYEVPEVIALPITGGNLQYLEWIKNSTRD
;
A
#
# COMPACT_ATOMS: atom_id res chain seq x y z
N MET A 1 57.10 -19.06 29.90
CA MET A 1 55.62 -19.15 29.96
C MET A 1 55.17 -19.48 28.53
N ALA A 2 55.21 -20.73 28.05
CA ALA A 2 54.23 -21.81 28.30
C ALA A 2 52.79 -21.25 28.19
N LEU A 3 51.87 -21.65 27.30
CA LEU A 3 51.62 -22.87 26.53
C LEU A 3 50.46 -22.61 25.51
N ARG A 4 50.44 -23.40 24.41
CA ARG A 4 49.26 -23.97 23.67
C ARG A 4 48.32 -23.04 22.87
N LEU A 5 48.20 -23.19 21.54
CA LEU A 5 47.34 -24.13 20.78
C LEU A 5 45.84 -23.96 21.16
N SER A 6 44.89 -23.67 20.27
CA SER A 6 44.53 -24.50 19.12
C SER A 6 43.55 -23.79 18.18
N SER A 7 43.69 -24.07 16.90
CA SER A 7 42.70 -23.95 15.83
C SER A 7 41.42 -24.77 16.08
N VAL A 8 40.25 -24.23 15.75
CA VAL A 8 39.07 -25.04 15.41
C VAL A 8 38.48 -24.50 14.11
N VAL A 9 38.85 -25.16 13.03
CA VAL A 9 38.10 -25.21 11.77
C VAL A 9 36.94 -26.17 12.03
N SER A 10 35.70 -25.74 11.79
CA SER A 10 34.55 -26.65 11.74
C SER A 10 33.95 -26.59 10.35
N SER A 11 34.33 -27.59 9.54
CA SER A 11 33.74 -27.89 8.25
C SER A 11 32.50 -28.77 8.46
N THR A 12 31.36 -28.38 7.91
CA THR A 12 30.23 -29.30 7.70
C THR A 12 29.81 -29.25 6.24
N VAL A 13 30.42 -30.13 5.45
CA VAL A 13 29.86 -30.64 4.20
C VAL A 13 29.24 -31.99 4.54
N VAL A 14 27.90 -32.10 4.50
CA VAL A 14 27.23 -33.39 4.27
C VAL A 14 26.03 -33.19 3.34
N CYS A 15 25.99 -34.10 2.39
CA CYS A 15 25.27 -34.12 1.13
C CYS A 15 24.00 -34.99 1.25
N ARG A 16 22.91 -34.54 0.60
CA ARG A 16 21.78 -35.29 -0.03
C ARG A 16 21.05 -36.41 0.74
N ARG A 17 19.70 -36.31 0.75
CA ARG A 17 18.77 -37.22 0.02
C ARG A 17 17.29 -36.89 0.32
N LEU A 18 16.52 -36.61 -0.73
CA LEU A 18 15.05 -36.66 -0.77
C LEU A 18 14.65 -37.73 -1.82
N PRO A 19 13.71 -38.64 -1.53
CA PRO A 19 12.97 -39.41 -2.54
C PRO A 19 11.55 -38.83 -2.71
N LEU A 20 11.13 -38.48 -3.93
CA LEU A 20 10.35 -39.28 -4.90
C LEU A 20 8.81 -39.25 -4.69
N VAL A 21 8.15 -38.67 -5.71
CA VAL A 21 6.93 -39.14 -6.41
C VAL A 21 5.56 -38.95 -5.75
N GLY A 22 4.65 -38.32 -6.50
CA GLY A 22 3.21 -38.39 -6.25
C GLY A 22 2.38 -37.56 -7.22
N ALA A 23 2.43 -37.87 -8.52
CA ALA A 23 1.47 -37.37 -9.50
C ALA A 23 0.14 -38.14 -9.35
N PHE A 24 -0.99 -37.43 -9.30
CA PHE A 24 -2.30 -37.99 -9.68
C PHE A 24 -3.19 -36.90 -10.29
N CYS A 25 -3.37 -36.98 -11.61
CA CYS A 25 -4.59 -36.53 -12.31
C CYS A 25 -5.80 -37.28 -11.76
N VAL A 26 -7.02 -36.72 -11.83
CA VAL A 26 -8.15 -37.20 -12.67
C VAL A 26 -9.24 -36.12 -12.72
N LEU A 27 -9.62 -35.73 -13.94
CA LEU A 27 -10.82 -34.99 -14.33
C LEU A 27 -12.09 -35.82 -14.10
N SER A 28 -13.20 -35.23 -13.65
CA SER A 28 -14.53 -35.77 -13.97
C SER A 28 -15.62 -34.69 -13.99
N PHE A 29 -16.33 -34.73 -15.11
CA PHE A 29 -17.49 -33.97 -15.55
C PHE A 29 -18.76 -34.22 -14.71
N GLY A 30 -19.73 -33.30 -14.78
CA GLY A 30 -21.11 -33.59 -14.41
C GLY A 30 -22.10 -32.42 -14.58
N LEU A 31 -22.77 -32.37 -15.74
CA LEU A 31 -23.91 -31.51 -16.09
C LEU A 31 -25.17 -31.79 -15.24
N SER A 32 -26.09 -30.81 -15.15
CA SER A 32 -27.56 -30.85 -15.41
C SER A 32 -28.28 -29.75 -14.60
N ASN A 33 -28.74 -28.62 -15.18
CA ASN A 33 -30.05 -28.34 -15.80
C ASN A 33 -31.32 -28.81 -15.07
N LEU A 34 -32.27 -27.87 -14.83
CA LEU A 34 -33.76 -27.90 -14.98
C LEU A 34 -34.34 -26.59 -14.36
N CYS A 35 -34.92 -25.65 -15.13
CA CYS A 35 -36.37 -25.43 -15.44
C CYS A 35 -37.26 -25.23 -14.17
N SER A 36 -38.17 -24.25 -14.02
CA SER A 36 -39.21 -23.76 -14.95
C SER A 36 -39.83 -22.40 -14.54
N ILE A 37 -40.51 -21.81 -15.52
CA ILE A 37 -41.31 -20.56 -15.59
C ILE A 37 -42.74 -20.78 -15.03
N THR A 38 -43.44 -19.71 -14.57
CA THR A 38 -44.88 -19.34 -14.82
C THR A 38 -45.34 -18.21 -13.87
N LEU A 39 -45.68 -16.99 -14.31
CA LEU A 39 -46.93 -16.44 -14.91
C LEU A 39 -47.81 -15.62 -13.91
N SER A 40 -48.19 -14.42 -14.35
CA SER A 40 -49.15 -13.44 -13.77
C SER A 40 -50.62 -13.88 -13.98
N PRO A 41 -51.68 -13.24 -13.38
CA PRO A 41 -52.31 -12.04 -14.00
C PRO A 41 -53.10 -11.04 -13.08
N ARG A 42 -53.24 -9.78 -13.57
CA ARG A 42 -54.44 -8.85 -13.63
C ARG A 42 -55.19 -8.42 -12.33
N THR A 43 -55.80 -7.22 -12.13
CA THR A 43 -56.45 -6.20 -13.00
C THR A 43 -56.93 -4.94 -12.22
N GLY A 44 -57.05 -3.79 -12.92
CA GLY A 44 -58.07 -2.71 -12.79
C GLY A 44 -57.87 -1.61 -11.71
N CYS A 45 -58.34 -0.35 -11.83
CA CYS A 45 -58.89 0.52 -12.88
C CYS A 45 -58.91 1.98 -12.32
N ALA A 46 -58.94 2.99 -13.18
CA ALA A 46 -58.83 4.43 -12.90
C ALA A 46 -60.11 5.10 -12.36
N GLN A 47 -60.01 6.26 -11.68
CA GLN A 47 -60.94 7.44 -11.72
C GLN A 47 -60.27 8.71 -11.14
N SER A 48 -60.87 9.88 -11.39
CA SER A 48 -60.30 11.21 -11.66
C SER A 48 -60.64 12.37 -10.66
N PHE A 49 -59.70 13.35 -10.49
CA PHE A 49 -59.77 14.82 -10.17
C PHE A 49 -60.72 15.39 -9.06
N PRO A 50 -60.60 16.64 -8.51
CA PRO A 50 -59.81 17.84 -8.92
C PRO A 50 -59.10 18.69 -7.80
N PHE A 51 -58.17 19.55 -8.25
CA PHE A 51 -57.88 20.97 -7.88
C PHE A 51 -58.01 21.50 -6.41
N VAL A 52 -56.88 21.91 -5.80
CA VAL A 52 -56.73 23.18 -5.01
C VAL A 52 -55.25 23.64 -5.02
N PRO A 53 -54.93 24.92 -5.27
CA PRO A 53 -53.59 25.47 -5.10
C PRO A 53 -53.42 26.06 -3.68
N LEU A 54 -52.39 25.64 -2.93
CA LEU A 54 -52.08 26.24 -1.62
C LEU A 54 -50.67 26.83 -1.59
N LEU A 55 -50.67 28.15 -1.47
CA LEU A 55 -49.62 29.08 -1.04
C LEU A 55 -48.14 28.63 -1.13
N ARG A 56 -47.45 29.26 -2.08
CA ARG A 56 -46.00 29.47 -2.09
C ARG A 56 -45.57 30.30 -0.87
N SER A 57 -45.22 29.64 0.23
CA SER A 57 -44.46 30.28 1.31
C SER A 57 -43.00 30.42 0.88
N ARG A 58 -42.58 31.65 0.56
CA ARG A 58 -41.16 32.04 0.56
C ARG A 58 -40.70 32.07 2.01
N PHE A 59 -40.21 30.94 2.53
CA PHE A 59 -39.43 30.91 3.77
C PHE A 59 -37.98 30.54 3.44
N GLY A 60 -37.06 31.37 3.91
CA GLY A 60 -35.71 31.53 3.37
C GLY A 60 -34.84 30.28 3.38
N GLN A 61 -34.44 29.84 2.18
CA GLN A 61 -33.18 29.12 1.99
C GLN A 61 -32.04 30.13 1.87
N GLN A 62 -31.66 30.76 2.97
CA GLN A 62 -30.52 31.67 2.98
C GLN A 62 -29.69 31.47 4.25
N ALA A 63 -29.24 30.23 4.48
CA ALA A 63 -28.25 29.96 5.54
C ALA A 63 -27.37 28.71 5.35
N LEU A 64 -27.54 27.86 4.32
CA LEU A 64 -26.80 26.58 4.24
C LEU A 64 -25.83 26.44 3.05
N VAL A 65 -25.87 27.34 2.07
CA VAL A 65 -24.96 27.29 0.90
C VAL A 65 -23.61 27.99 1.17
N LYS A 66 -23.53 28.86 2.18
CA LYS A 66 -22.35 29.72 2.39
C LYS A 66 -21.14 29.04 3.05
N LYS A 67 -21.28 27.80 3.56
CA LYS A 67 -20.17 27.08 4.23
C LYS A 67 -19.34 26.18 3.30
N VAL A 68 -19.81 25.90 2.08
CA VAL A 68 -19.14 24.95 1.18
C VAL A 68 -18.02 25.61 0.35
N HIS A 69 -18.07 26.93 0.12
CA HIS A 69 -17.09 27.60 -0.76
C HIS A 69 -15.84 28.09 -0.04
N ASN A 70 -15.92 28.48 1.23
CA ASN A 70 -14.74 28.86 2.01
C ASN A 70 -13.88 27.66 2.45
N ALA A 71 -14.46 26.45 2.50
CA ALA A 71 -13.73 25.25 2.91
C ALA A 71 -12.75 24.74 1.83
N ARG A 72 -13.00 25.01 0.55
CA ARG A 72 -12.16 24.51 -0.55
C ARG A 72 -10.86 25.30 -0.71
N MET A 73 -10.87 26.62 -0.51
CA MET A 73 -9.64 27.43 -0.60
C MET A 73 -8.71 27.26 0.63
N GLU A 74 -9.26 26.94 1.80
CA GLU A 74 -8.44 26.71 3.00
C GLU A 74 -7.79 25.31 3.01
N ALA A 75 -8.49 24.31 2.46
CA ALA A 75 -7.99 22.93 2.40
C ALA A 75 -6.75 22.76 1.50
N ASP A 76 -6.69 23.50 0.40
CA ASP A 76 -5.56 23.46 -0.55
C ASP A 76 -4.25 23.97 0.08
N LYS A 77 -4.32 24.75 1.17
CA LYS A 77 -3.14 25.27 1.87
C LYS A 77 -2.67 24.38 3.02
N ILE A 78 -3.55 23.56 3.61
CA ILE A 78 -3.25 22.77 4.81
C ILE A 78 -2.44 21.52 4.48
N THR A 79 -2.76 20.85 3.37
CA THR A 79 -2.10 19.60 2.94
C THR A 79 -1.18 19.83 1.74
N VAL A 80 -0.35 18.85 1.42
CA VAL A 80 0.52 18.83 0.23
C VAL A 80 0.37 17.51 -0.50
N PRO A 81 0.62 17.45 -1.83
CA PRO A 81 0.67 16.19 -2.55
C PRO A 81 1.62 15.21 -1.85
N SER A 82 1.09 14.04 -1.52
CA SER A 82 1.76 13.05 -0.70
C SER A 82 1.75 11.69 -1.39
N ILE A 83 2.77 10.89 -1.09
CA ILE A 83 3.01 9.60 -1.71
C ILE A 83 3.33 8.54 -0.66
N VAL A 84 3.02 7.29 -0.99
CA VAL A 84 3.56 6.11 -0.33
C VAL A 84 4.70 5.58 -1.19
N VAL A 85 5.87 5.38 -0.60
CA VAL A 85 7.05 4.84 -1.29
C VAL A 85 7.36 3.45 -0.75
N TYR A 86 7.57 2.50 -1.66
CA TYR A 86 8.03 1.15 -1.36
C TYR A 86 9.53 1.04 -1.62
N VAL A 87 10.23 0.43 -0.66
CA VAL A 87 11.65 0.10 -0.75
C VAL A 87 11.85 -1.25 -0.08
N THR A 88 12.44 -2.22 -0.76
CA THR A 88 12.89 -3.48 -0.13
C THR A 88 14.32 -3.34 0.36
N VAL A 89 14.65 -4.08 1.42
CA VAL A 89 15.99 -4.10 2.03
C VAL A 89 16.37 -5.55 2.38
N PRO A 90 17.67 -5.91 2.36
CA PRO A 90 18.12 -7.30 2.49
C PRO A 90 17.93 -7.91 3.88
N ASN A 91 17.81 -7.08 4.92
CA ASN A 91 17.73 -7.58 6.31
C ASN A 91 17.11 -6.54 7.26
N LYS A 92 16.80 -7.02 8.47
CA LYS A 92 16.14 -6.25 9.52
C LYS A 92 16.98 -5.08 10.03
N GLU A 93 18.30 -5.24 10.11
CA GLU A 93 19.24 -4.23 10.59
C GLU A 93 19.34 -3.08 9.58
N ALA A 94 19.46 -3.40 8.28
CA ALA A 94 19.44 -2.46 7.18
C ALA A 94 18.12 -1.68 7.15
N GLY A 95 16.97 -2.37 7.24
CA GLY A 95 15.66 -1.73 7.29
C GLY A 95 15.47 -0.79 8.48
N LYS A 96 15.98 -1.17 9.66
CA LYS A 96 15.95 -0.31 10.84
C LYS A 96 16.78 0.95 10.63
N LYS A 97 18.04 0.80 10.21
CA LYS A 97 18.98 1.90 10.01
C LYS A 97 18.47 2.87 8.94
N LEU A 98 17.99 2.35 7.82
CA LEU A 98 17.48 3.15 6.71
C LEU A 98 16.23 3.92 7.13
N ALA A 99 15.24 3.25 7.76
CA ALA A 99 14.04 3.90 8.26
C ALA A 99 14.34 5.03 9.27
N GLU A 100 15.24 4.79 10.22
CA GLU A 100 15.66 5.80 11.21
C GLU A 100 16.33 7.00 10.52
N SER A 101 17.21 6.76 9.55
CA SER A 101 17.89 7.84 8.82
C SER A 101 16.93 8.70 8.00
N ILE A 102 15.98 8.08 7.29
CA ILE A 102 14.99 8.79 6.46
C ILE A 102 14.15 9.75 7.31
N VAL A 103 13.67 9.29 8.46
CA VAL A 103 12.85 10.12 9.36
C VAL A 103 13.70 11.22 9.99
N LYS A 104 14.93 10.89 10.44
CA LYS A 104 15.87 11.86 11.04
C LYS A 104 16.23 13.00 10.08
N GLU A 105 16.32 12.72 8.79
CA GLU A 105 16.62 13.72 7.76
C GLU A 105 15.38 14.47 7.24
N HIS A 106 14.21 14.22 7.84
CA HIS A 106 12.92 14.80 7.44
C HIS A 106 12.54 14.53 5.98
N LEU A 107 13.01 13.40 5.44
CA LEU A 107 12.69 12.93 4.08
C LEU A 107 11.36 12.17 4.03
N ALA A 108 10.85 11.73 5.17
CA ALA A 108 9.52 11.15 5.31
C ALA A 108 8.98 11.39 6.72
N ALA A 109 7.65 11.41 6.85
CA ALA A 109 6.99 11.57 8.13
C ALA A 109 7.00 10.26 8.94
N CYS A 110 6.78 9.12 8.27
CA CYS A 110 6.91 7.80 8.89
C CYS A 110 7.33 6.71 7.91
N VAL A 111 7.83 5.62 8.48
CA VAL A 111 8.18 4.38 7.77
C VAL A 111 7.60 3.20 8.54
N ASN A 112 6.78 2.38 7.89
CA ASN A 112 6.41 1.06 8.43
C ASN A 112 7.36 0.02 7.86
N ARG A 113 7.69 -0.99 8.67
CA ARG A 113 8.59 -2.08 8.31
C ARG A 113 7.81 -3.38 8.32
N VAL A 114 7.80 -4.10 7.21
CA VAL A 114 7.10 -5.38 7.05
C VAL A 114 8.15 -6.49 6.91
N PRO A 115 8.43 -7.26 7.98
CA PRO A 115 9.45 -8.30 7.96
C PRO A 115 8.96 -9.58 7.28
N GLY A 116 9.91 -10.41 6.83
CA GLY A 116 9.62 -11.74 6.31
C GLY A 116 9.01 -11.72 4.91
N VAL A 117 9.39 -10.75 4.09
CA VAL A 117 9.01 -10.71 2.68
C VAL A 117 9.93 -11.63 1.90
N GLU A 118 9.37 -12.38 0.97
CA GLU A 118 10.12 -13.18 0.01
C GLU A 118 10.00 -12.52 -1.36
N SER A 119 11.13 -12.09 -1.92
CA SER A 119 11.21 -11.44 -3.22
C SER A 119 11.66 -12.44 -4.27
N VAL A 120 10.85 -12.61 -5.33
CA VAL A 120 11.13 -13.53 -6.44
C VAL A 120 11.32 -12.73 -7.72
N TYR A 121 12.46 -12.91 -8.37
CA TYR A 121 12.84 -12.15 -9.57
C TYR A 121 13.77 -12.97 -10.47
N GLU A 122 13.94 -12.56 -11.73
CA GLU A 122 14.89 -13.18 -12.64
C GLU A 122 16.21 -12.39 -12.67
N TRP A 123 17.33 -13.08 -12.48
CA TRP A 123 18.65 -12.50 -12.61
C TRP A 123 19.60 -13.46 -13.33
N LYS A 124 20.27 -12.95 -14.37
CA LYS A 124 21.20 -13.72 -15.22
C LYS A 124 20.59 -15.03 -15.79
N GLY A 125 19.30 -15.00 -16.11
CA GLY A 125 18.59 -16.15 -16.69
C GLY A 125 18.11 -17.19 -15.69
N GLU A 126 18.23 -16.92 -14.39
CA GLU A 126 17.77 -17.82 -13.31
C GLU A 126 16.79 -17.09 -12.40
N ILE A 127 15.76 -17.82 -11.94
CA ILE A 127 14.84 -17.31 -10.92
C ILE A 127 15.55 -17.34 -9.57
N GLN A 128 15.65 -16.17 -8.94
CA GLN A 128 16.19 -15.96 -7.61
C GLN A 128 15.06 -15.76 -6.61
N THR A 129 15.37 -16.07 -5.36
CA THR A 129 14.46 -15.85 -4.23
C THR A 129 15.27 -15.38 -3.04
N ASP A 130 14.98 -14.17 -2.58
CA ASP A 130 15.66 -13.55 -1.43
C ASP A 130 14.68 -13.22 -0.31
N SER A 131 15.16 -13.37 0.92
CA SER A 131 14.43 -12.94 2.12
C SER A 131 14.74 -11.49 2.41
N GLU A 132 13.70 -10.67 2.47
CA GLU A 132 13.80 -9.21 2.56
C GLU A 132 12.83 -8.64 3.59
N GLU A 133 12.93 -7.33 3.80
CA GLU A 133 11.95 -6.53 4.52
C GLU A 133 11.43 -5.42 3.60
N LEU A 134 10.12 -5.17 3.63
CA LEU A 134 9.51 -4.07 2.88
C LEU A 134 9.34 -2.83 3.78
N LEU A 135 9.85 -1.70 3.31
CA LEU A 135 9.62 -0.38 3.88
C LEU A 135 8.45 0.30 3.17
N ILE A 136 7.47 0.76 3.95
CA ILE A 136 6.33 1.54 3.49
C ILE A 136 6.44 2.96 4.06
N ILE A 137 6.97 3.85 3.25
CA ILE A 137 7.39 5.21 3.61
C ILE A 137 6.29 6.20 3.21
N LYS A 138 5.88 7.11 4.11
CA LYS A 138 4.87 8.15 3.82
C LYS A 138 5.55 9.50 3.80
N THR A 139 5.53 10.15 2.65
CA THR A 139 6.22 11.43 2.46
C THR A 139 5.48 12.33 1.46
N ARG A 140 6.03 13.51 1.20
CA ARG A 140 5.58 14.44 0.16
C ARG A 140 6.07 13.98 -1.20
N GLU A 141 5.28 14.27 -2.23
CA GLU A 141 5.68 14.00 -3.61
C GLU A 141 6.96 14.75 -4.00
N SER A 142 7.12 15.99 -3.54
CA SER A 142 8.31 16.82 -3.81
C SER A 142 9.62 16.24 -3.28
N LEU A 143 9.57 15.33 -2.31
CA LEU A 143 10.75 14.73 -1.69
C LEU A 143 11.18 13.41 -2.34
N LEU A 144 10.46 12.94 -3.37
CA LEU A 144 10.76 11.63 -3.98
C LEU A 144 12.20 11.53 -4.50
N GLU A 145 12.71 12.56 -5.18
CA GLU A 145 14.09 12.55 -5.69
C GLU A 145 15.12 12.52 -4.56
N ALA A 146 14.93 13.36 -3.54
CA ALA A 146 15.81 13.44 -2.38
C ALA A 146 15.79 12.12 -1.58
N LEU A 147 14.61 11.54 -1.37
CA LEU A 147 14.45 10.23 -0.74
C LEU A 147 15.13 9.13 -1.56
N THR A 148 14.95 9.12 -2.87
CA THR A 148 15.58 8.13 -3.77
C THR A 148 17.11 8.22 -3.73
N ALA A 149 17.65 9.44 -3.75
CA ALA A 149 19.10 9.65 -3.62
C ALA A 149 19.62 9.18 -2.24
N HIS A 150 18.88 9.48 -1.18
CA HIS A 150 19.22 9.03 0.17
C HIS A 150 19.23 7.50 0.29
N VAL A 151 18.22 6.83 -0.26
CA VAL A 151 18.16 5.36 -0.31
C VAL A 151 19.39 4.84 -1.05
N LYS A 152 19.66 5.30 -2.28
CA LYS A 152 20.82 4.85 -3.06
C LYS A 152 22.15 4.98 -2.32
N ASN A 153 22.36 6.07 -1.59
CA ASN A 153 23.60 6.30 -0.85
C ASN A 153 23.74 5.42 0.41
N ASN A 154 22.65 4.83 0.90
CA ASN A 154 22.60 4.09 2.16
C ASN A 154 22.08 2.66 1.99
N HIS A 155 22.04 2.14 0.76
CA HIS A 155 21.55 0.81 0.43
C HIS A 155 22.69 -0.13 0.01
N GLU A 156 22.54 -1.42 0.31
CA GLU A 156 23.54 -2.44 -0.04
C GLU A 156 23.50 -2.80 -1.54
N TYR A 157 22.31 -2.81 -2.13
CA TYR A 157 22.13 -3.06 -3.56
C TYR A 157 22.57 -1.88 -4.43
N GLU A 158 23.15 -2.20 -5.58
CA GLU A 158 23.56 -1.21 -6.60
C GLU A 158 22.34 -0.48 -7.20
N VAL A 159 21.24 -1.21 -7.41
CA VAL A 159 19.98 -0.68 -7.92
C VAL A 159 18.86 -1.04 -6.94
N PRO A 160 18.64 -0.26 -5.87
CA PRO A 160 17.57 -0.53 -4.91
C PRO A 160 16.19 -0.26 -5.53
N GLU A 161 15.20 -1.05 -5.13
CA GLU A 161 13.80 -0.75 -5.44
C GLU A 161 13.38 0.53 -4.72
N VAL A 162 12.89 1.51 -5.48
CA VAL A 162 12.24 2.72 -4.94
C VAL A 162 11.11 3.10 -5.89
N ILE A 163 9.87 2.82 -5.49
CA ILE A 163 8.68 3.13 -6.30
C ILE A 163 7.64 3.87 -5.48
N ALA A 164 6.89 4.78 -6.11
CA ALA A 164 5.94 5.66 -5.43
C ALA A 164 4.50 5.44 -5.92
N LEU A 165 3.55 5.53 -4.99
CA LEU A 165 2.12 5.48 -5.21
C LEU A 165 1.46 6.76 -4.66
N PRO A 166 0.57 7.42 -5.42
CA PRO A 166 -0.06 8.65 -4.97
C PRO A 166 -1.06 8.41 -3.82
N ILE A 167 -1.06 9.29 -2.83
CA ILE A 167 -2.10 9.35 -1.79
C ILE A 167 -3.20 10.30 -2.28
N THR A 168 -4.37 9.75 -2.60
CA THR A 168 -5.51 10.51 -3.16
C THR A 168 -6.47 11.05 -2.10
N GLY A 169 -6.23 10.79 -0.82
CA GLY A 169 -7.07 11.22 0.29
C GLY A 169 -6.73 10.50 1.60
N GLY A 170 -7.47 10.80 2.67
CA GLY A 170 -7.26 10.21 3.98
C GLY A 170 -7.73 11.12 5.11
N ASN A 171 -7.28 10.84 6.33
CA ASN A 171 -7.52 11.73 7.47
C ASN A 171 -6.75 13.04 7.29
N LEU A 172 -7.46 14.17 7.21
CA LEU A 172 -6.86 15.50 7.00
C LEU A 172 -5.78 15.85 8.02
N GLN A 173 -6.00 15.54 9.30
CA GLN A 173 -5.02 15.80 10.36
C GLN A 173 -3.74 14.98 10.17
N TYR A 174 -3.86 13.78 9.60
CA TYR A 174 -2.71 12.94 9.30
C TYR A 174 -1.91 13.47 8.10
N LEU A 175 -2.60 13.93 7.05
CA LEU A 175 -1.96 14.53 5.87
C LEU A 175 -1.28 15.87 6.22
N GLU A 176 -1.91 16.67 7.09
CA GLU A 176 -1.28 17.87 7.67
C GLU A 176 -0.05 17.50 8.51
N TRP A 177 -0.11 16.43 9.29
CA TRP A 177 1.05 15.96 10.04
C TRP A 177 2.19 15.47 9.11
N ILE A 178 1.88 14.80 7.99
CA ILE A 178 2.90 14.45 6.98
C ILE A 178 3.61 15.70 6.51
N LYS A 179 2.85 16.72 6.12
CA LYS A 179 3.39 18.02 5.71
C LYS A 179 4.31 18.58 6.80
N ASN A 180 3.81 18.76 8.02
CA ASN A 180 4.55 19.43 9.09
C ASN A 180 5.79 18.66 9.58
N SER A 181 5.84 17.34 9.36
CA SER A 181 6.96 16.48 9.79
C SER A 181 8.09 16.36 8.77
N THR A 182 7.89 16.87 7.55
CA THR A 182 8.81 16.75 6.41
C THR A 182 9.28 18.12 5.94
N ARG A 183 10.50 18.18 5.40
CA ARG A 183 11.07 19.42 4.84
C ARG A 183 10.39 19.81 3.53
N ASP A 184 10.50 21.08 3.15
CA ASP A 184 10.14 21.56 1.80
C ASP A 184 11.20 21.15 0.77
#